data_AF-A0A7J5DT39-F1
#
_entry.id   AF-A0A7J5DT39-F1
#
_cell.length_a   1.000
_cell.length_b   1.000
_cell.length_c   1.000
_cell.angle_alpha   90.00
_cell.angle_beta   90.00
_cell.angle_gamma   90.00
#
_symmetry.space_group_name_H-M   'P 1'
#
loop_
_entity.id
_entity.type
_entity.pdbx_description
1 polymer ?
#
loop_
_entity_poly.entity_id
_entity_poly.type
_entity_poly.pdbx_seq_one_letter_code
_entity_poly.pdbx_strand_id
1 'polypeptide(L)'
;MTRGGARNRSGPGKDPNSLRSAAAGVVLTALPSEGYDGEVPDFPLMAFTVYRWEYEDKRRFQVTDTEATEAFRDRELELWEQAWTYPQACAWISEPWRWNTIAMWVRTQVKCESSEATAADKGSIHRFADQIGMTPAGLKENGWAIARNEVGEKAAEKQNEAAQAPQSSARDRMTVVNGGGEG
;
A
#
# COMPACT_ATOMS: atom_id res chain seq x y z
N MET A 1 -18.99 33.99 -21.43
CA MET A 1 -19.26 32.68 -20.80
C MET A 1 -18.22 31.69 -21.27
N THR A 2 -17.21 31.40 -20.46
CA THR A 2 -16.14 30.43 -20.76
C THR A 2 -16.63 29.02 -20.43
N ARG A 3 -16.81 28.16 -21.44
CA ARG A 3 -17.16 26.74 -21.27
C ARG A 3 -15.93 26.01 -20.72
N GLY A 4 -16.04 25.44 -19.52
CA GLY A 4 -15.01 24.57 -18.94
C GLY A 4 -14.81 23.33 -19.82
N GLY A 5 -13.55 23.00 -20.12
CA GLY A 5 -13.17 21.87 -20.95
C GLY A 5 -13.68 20.52 -20.42
N ALA A 6 -13.78 19.55 -21.33
CA ALA A 6 -14.21 18.19 -21.05
C ALA A 6 -13.41 17.61 -19.87
N ARG A 7 -14.12 17.29 -18.78
CA ARG A 7 -13.53 16.62 -17.61
C ARG A 7 -13.42 15.13 -17.92
N ASN A 8 -12.30 14.50 -17.58
CA ASN A 8 -12.05 13.06 -17.68
C ASN A 8 -13.01 12.17 -16.83
N ARG A 9 -14.15 12.72 -16.37
CA ARG A 9 -15.04 12.16 -15.33
C ARG A 9 -16.53 12.33 -15.66
N SER A 10 -16.94 12.51 -16.92
CA SER A 10 -18.37 12.53 -17.28
C SER A 10 -18.86 11.13 -17.65
N GLY A 11 -19.48 10.44 -16.69
CA GLY A 11 -20.20 9.19 -16.89
C GLY A 11 -19.87 8.11 -15.85
N PRO A 12 -20.79 7.17 -15.59
CA PRO A 12 -20.49 5.98 -14.78
C PRO A 12 -19.30 5.25 -15.39
N GLY A 13 -18.25 5.00 -14.60
CA GLY A 13 -17.07 4.29 -15.07
C GLY A 13 -17.46 2.88 -15.54
N LYS A 14 -16.91 2.44 -16.69
CA LYS A 14 -17.14 1.08 -17.22
C LYS A 14 -16.83 0.03 -16.14
N ASP A 15 -17.78 -0.86 -15.88
CA ASP A 15 -17.61 -1.96 -14.93
C ASP A 15 -16.68 -3.01 -15.55
N PRO A 16 -15.50 -3.29 -14.96
CA PRO A 16 -14.54 -4.25 -15.48
C PRO A 16 -15.10 -5.69 -15.53
N ASN A 17 -16.15 -6.02 -14.77
CA ASN A 17 -16.80 -7.34 -14.81
C ASN A 17 -17.98 -7.41 -15.80
N SER A 18 -18.26 -6.34 -16.56
CA SER A 18 -19.36 -6.35 -17.53
C SER A 18 -18.96 -7.01 -18.86
N LEU A 19 -19.92 -7.69 -19.50
CA LEU A 19 -19.77 -8.29 -20.84
C LEU A 19 -19.32 -7.28 -21.91
N ARG A 20 -19.60 -5.99 -21.73
CA ARG A 20 -19.14 -4.91 -22.62
C ARG A 20 -17.65 -4.58 -22.44
N SER A 21 -17.06 -4.83 -21.27
CA SER A 21 -15.63 -4.65 -21.01
C SER A 21 -14.82 -5.81 -21.57
N ALA A 22 -15.35 -7.04 -21.49
CA ALA A 22 -14.81 -8.20 -22.19
C ALA A 22 -14.80 -8.00 -23.72
N ALA A 23 -15.87 -7.40 -24.29
CA ALA A 23 -15.92 -7.04 -25.71
C ALA A 23 -14.95 -5.91 -26.11
N ALA A 24 -14.41 -5.14 -25.14
CA ALA A 24 -13.44 -4.06 -25.37
C ALA A 24 -11.97 -4.49 -25.19
N GLY A 25 -11.71 -5.74 -24.81
CA GLY A 25 -10.35 -6.31 -24.73
C GLY A 25 -9.45 -5.76 -23.62
N VAL A 26 -10.01 -5.03 -22.64
CA VAL A 26 -9.21 -4.44 -21.55
C VAL A 26 -8.95 -5.51 -20.49
N VAL A 27 -7.80 -6.17 -20.57
CA VAL A 27 -7.31 -7.09 -19.53
C VAL A 27 -6.55 -6.26 -18.50
N LEU A 28 -7.06 -6.19 -17.27
CA LEU A 28 -6.34 -5.56 -16.16
C LEU A 28 -5.17 -6.46 -15.75
N THR A 29 -4.02 -5.85 -15.47
CA THR A 29 -2.86 -6.54 -14.89
C THR A 29 -3.18 -6.91 -13.45
N ALA A 30 -3.16 -8.20 -13.14
CA ALA A 30 -3.37 -8.69 -11.78
C ALA A 30 -2.09 -8.52 -10.95
N LEU A 31 -2.14 -7.65 -9.94
CA LEU A 31 -1.07 -7.44 -8.98
C LEU A 31 -1.18 -8.48 -7.85
N PRO A 32 -0.05 -9.04 -7.38
CA PRO A 32 -0.06 -10.01 -6.28
C PRO A 32 -0.60 -9.39 -4.99
N SER A 33 -1.47 -10.10 -4.28
CA SER A 33 -2.12 -9.62 -3.06
C SER A 33 -1.18 -9.48 -1.86
N GLU A 34 -0.11 -10.28 -1.86
CA GLU A 34 0.92 -10.36 -0.84
C GLU A 34 1.86 -9.15 -0.84
N GLY A 35 1.83 -8.35 -1.90
CA GLY A 35 2.69 -7.18 -2.04
C GLY A 35 4.00 -7.47 -2.75
N TYR A 36 4.91 -6.49 -2.66
CA TYR A 36 6.27 -6.61 -3.19
C TYR A 36 7.23 -7.00 -2.05
N ASP A 37 8.10 -7.97 -2.33
CA ASP A 37 9.04 -8.57 -1.39
C ASP A 37 10.52 -8.33 -1.76
N GLY A 38 10.77 -7.51 -2.78
CA GLY A 38 12.12 -7.20 -3.25
C GLY A 38 12.79 -6.05 -2.50
N GLU A 39 13.94 -5.63 -3.01
CA GLU A 39 14.73 -4.54 -2.42
C GLU A 39 14.01 -3.20 -2.58
N VAL A 40 13.84 -2.50 -1.46
CA VAL A 40 13.26 -1.15 -1.43
C VAL A 40 14.28 -0.17 -2.01
N PRO A 41 13.95 0.58 -3.09
CA PRO A 41 14.85 1.56 -3.65
C PRO A 41 15.17 2.70 -2.68
N ASP A 42 16.29 3.39 -2.89
CA ASP A 42 16.61 4.61 -2.13
C ASP A 42 15.53 5.69 -2.32
N PHE A 43 15.21 6.40 -1.23
CA PHE A 43 14.25 7.51 -1.29
C PHE A 43 14.79 8.65 -2.16
N PRO A 44 14.14 9.00 -3.30
CA PRO A 44 14.76 9.82 -4.33
C PRO A 44 14.75 11.33 -4.03
N LEU A 45 13.97 11.77 -3.03
CA LEU A 45 13.86 13.19 -2.69
C LEU A 45 14.89 13.59 -1.62
N MET A 46 15.47 14.77 -1.79
CA MET A 46 16.30 15.43 -0.76
C MET A 46 15.53 15.58 0.54
N ALA A 47 16.22 15.61 1.68
CA ALA A 47 15.61 15.81 3.00
C ALA A 47 14.75 17.09 3.02
N PHE A 48 13.58 17.00 3.65
CA PHE A 48 12.69 18.14 3.83
C PHE A 48 13.12 18.92 5.08
N THR A 49 13.43 20.22 4.93
CA THR A 49 13.83 21.06 6.06
C THR A 49 12.61 21.67 6.73
N VAL A 50 12.48 21.44 8.04
CA VAL A 50 11.47 22.10 8.88
C VAL A 50 12.08 23.35 9.48
N TYR A 51 11.32 24.45 9.45
CA TYR A 51 11.71 25.72 10.05
C TYR A 51 10.76 26.06 11.20
N ARG A 52 11.31 26.67 12.24
CA ARG A 52 10.54 27.32 13.30
C ARG A 52 10.82 28.82 13.31
N TRP A 53 9.84 29.58 13.77
CA TRP A 53 9.97 31.02 13.94
C TRP A 53 10.54 31.34 15.32
N GLU A 54 11.62 32.11 15.36
CA GLU A 54 12.19 32.66 16.59
C GLU A 54 12.09 34.18 16.58
N TYR A 55 12.10 34.77 17.78
CA TYR A 55 11.97 36.21 18.00
C TYR A 55 13.14 36.71 18.84
N GLU A 56 13.90 37.64 18.29
CA GLU A 56 15.00 38.32 18.98
C GLU A 56 14.94 39.81 18.63
N ASP A 57 15.05 40.68 19.62
CA ASP A 57 15.07 42.14 19.43
C ASP A 57 13.95 42.70 18.53
N LYS A 58 12.71 42.20 18.74
CA LYS A 58 11.51 42.54 17.94
C LYS A 58 11.58 42.14 16.46
N ARG A 59 12.59 41.38 16.04
CA ARG A 59 12.69 40.78 14.72
C ARG A 59 12.25 39.32 14.79
N ARG A 60 11.44 38.89 13.81
CA ARG A 60 11.15 37.47 13.57
C ARG A 60 12.07 36.92 12.49
N PHE A 61 12.63 35.75 12.71
CA PHE A 61 13.43 35.03 11.71
C PHE A 61 13.15 33.53 11.77
N GLN A 62 13.42 32.83 10.67
CA GLN A 62 13.31 31.37 10.61
C GLN A 62 14.64 30.74 10.98
N VAL A 63 14.58 29.77 11.88
CA VAL A 63 15.71 28.89 12.20
C VAL A 63 15.33 27.49 11.77
N THR A 64 16.32 26.74 11.30
CA THR A 64 16.12 25.31 11.00
C THR A 64 15.82 24.58 12.30
N ASP A 65 14.72 23.86 12.32
CA ASP A 65 14.39 22.95 13.40
C ASP A 65 14.99 21.58 13.07
N THR A 66 16.20 21.31 13.58
CA THR A 66 16.92 20.06 13.28
C THR A 66 16.16 18.83 13.77
N GLU A 67 15.60 18.87 14.98
CA GLU A 67 14.86 17.75 15.57
C GLU A 67 13.60 17.45 14.76
N ALA A 68 12.82 18.47 14.42
CA ALA A 68 11.63 18.27 13.57
C ALA A 68 11.98 17.85 12.14
N THR A 69 13.13 18.30 11.62
CA THR A 69 13.66 17.89 10.31
C THR A 69 14.03 16.40 10.29
N GLU A 70 14.71 15.92 11.32
CA GLU A 70 15.08 14.51 11.49
C GLU A 70 13.84 13.64 11.67
N ALA A 71 12.91 14.03 12.56
CA ALA A 71 11.66 13.31 12.76
C ALA A 71 10.80 13.21 11.48
N PHE A 72 10.78 14.28 10.67
CA PHE A 72 10.10 14.25 9.37
C PHE A 72 10.78 13.25 8.42
N ARG A 73 12.11 13.21 8.38
CA ARG A 73 12.86 12.28 7.54
C ARG A 73 12.64 10.83 7.94
N ASP A 74 12.66 10.53 9.24
CA ASP A 74 12.42 9.17 9.74
C ASP A 74 11.03 8.69 9.33
N ARG A 75 10.02 9.55 9.48
CA ARG A 75 8.65 9.23 9.07
C ARG A 75 8.49 9.07 7.56
N GLU A 76 9.21 9.86 6.75
CA GLU A 76 9.24 9.67 5.29
C GLU A 76 9.81 8.31 4.91
N LEU A 77 10.90 7.88 5.54
CA LEU A 77 11.53 6.60 5.24
C LEU A 77 10.64 5.43 5.67
N GLU A 78 10.02 5.50 6.84
CA GLU A 78 9.06 4.49 7.30
C GLU A 78 7.89 4.32 6.32
N LEU A 79 7.27 5.44 5.89
CA LEU A 79 6.18 5.40 4.92
C LEU A 79 6.64 4.95 3.53
N TRP A 80 7.87 5.26 3.14
CA TRP A 80 8.46 4.80 1.90
C TRP A 80 8.64 3.29 1.90
N GLU A 81 9.26 2.73 2.94
CA GLU A 81 9.40 1.28 3.12
C GLU A 81 8.03 0.60 3.14
N GLN A 82 7.07 1.15 3.88
CA GLN A 82 5.70 0.63 3.89
C GLN A 82 5.06 0.65 2.50
N ALA A 83 5.21 1.74 1.74
CA ALA A 83 4.65 1.84 0.40
C ALA A 83 5.17 0.73 -0.52
N TRP A 84 6.46 0.40 -0.41
CA TRP A 84 7.07 -0.68 -1.15
C TRP A 84 6.63 -2.09 -0.73
N THR A 85 5.84 -2.24 0.35
CA THR A 85 5.20 -3.53 0.67
C THR A 85 3.88 -3.76 -0.07
N TYR A 86 3.34 -2.76 -0.77
CA TYR A 86 2.00 -2.87 -1.38
C TYR A 86 1.99 -3.62 -2.72
N PRO A 87 0.86 -4.22 -3.13
CA PRO A 87 0.71 -4.86 -4.44
C PRO A 87 1.14 -3.99 -5.63
N GLN A 88 0.90 -2.69 -5.54
CA GLN A 88 1.26 -1.71 -6.56
C GLN A 88 2.78 -1.60 -6.76
N ALA A 89 3.57 -1.86 -5.72
CA ALA A 89 5.02 -1.81 -5.78
C ALA A 89 5.61 -2.85 -6.76
N CYS A 90 4.92 -3.98 -6.97
CA CYS A 90 5.27 -4.95 -8.00
C CYS A 90 5.24 -4.36 -9.42
N ALA A 91 4.37 -3.37 -9.67
CA ALA A 91 4.38 -2.61 -10.91
C ALA A 91 5.41 -1.48 -10.86
N TRP A 92 5.49 -0.75 -9.75
CA TRP A 92 6.37 0.40 -9.60
C TRP A 92 7.85 0.07 -9.78
N ILE A 93 8.31 -1.11 -9.37
CA ILE A 93 9.72 -1.51 -9.52
C ILE A 93 10.16 -1.53 -10.99
N SER A 94 9.23 -1.88 -11.89
CA SER A 94 9.48 -1.88 -13.34
C SER A 94 9.36 -0.48 -13.97
N GLU A 95 8.98 0.53 -13.18
CA GLU A 95 8.75 1.90 -13.63
C GLU A 95 9.55 2.95 -12.81
N PRO A 96 10.90 2.96 -12.89
CA PRO A 96 11.73 3.92 -12.15
C PRO A 96 11.36 5.39 -12.36
N TRP A 97 10.83 5.73 -13.54
CA TRP A 97 10.34 7.07 -13.86
C TRP A 97 9.17 7.53 -12.97
N ARG A 98 8.48 6.61 -12.30
CA ARG A 98 7.35 6.90 -11.40
C ARG A 98 7.78 7.15 -9.94
N TRP A 99 9.00 6.75 -9.56
CA TRP A 99 9.43 6.77 -8.15
C TRP A 99 9.37 8.16 -7.51
N ASN A 100 9.66 9.22 -8.27
CA ASN A 100 9.50 10.59 -7.79
C ASN A 100 8.04 10.92 -7.41
N THR A 101 7.05 10.42 -8.15
CA THR A 101 5.63 10.63 -7.83
C THR A 101 5.22 9.87 -6.57
N ILE A 102 5.74 8.66 -6.37
CA ILE A 102 5.51 7.87 -5.15
C ILE A 102 6.15 8.58 -3.95
N ALA A 103 7.38 9.08 -4.09
CA ALA A 103 8.06 9.81 -3.03
C ALA A 103 7.37 11.14 -2.71
N MET A 104 6.81 11.83 -3.73
CA MET A 104 5.97 13.01 -3.52
C MET A 104 4.67 12.66 -2.78
N TRP A 105 4.06 11.51 -3.06
CA TRP A 105 2.91 11.03 -2.29
C TRP A 105 3.27 10.80 -0.82
N VAL A 106 4.36 10.07 -0.54
CA VAL A 106 4.89 9.84 0.82
C VAL A 106 5.15 11.15 1.56
N ARG A 107 5.93 12.07 0.96
CA ARG A 107 6.21 13.39 1.56
C ARG A 107 4.94 14.15 1.91
N THR A 108 3.97 14.16 0.99
CA THR A 108 2.71 14.86 1.22
C THR A 108 1.89 14.17 2.31
N GLN A 109 1.95 12.84 2.40
CA GLN A 109 1.31 12.07 3.46
C GLN A 109 1.85 12.46 4.84
N VAL A 110 3.17 12.53 5.02
CA VAL A 110 3.81 13.02 6.26
C VAL A 110 3.37 14.45 6.58
N LYS A 111 3.37 15.35 5.58
CA LYS A 111 2.87 16.73 5.77
C LYS A 111 1.43 16.77 6.26
N CYS A 112 0.57 15.84 5.81
CA CYS A 112 -0.83 15.79 6.24
C CYS A 112 -1.06 15.17 7.62
N GLU A 113 -0.06 14.52 8.21
CA GLU A 113 -0.10 14.06 9.60
C GLU A 113 0.12 15.23 10.59
N SER A 114 0.64 16.37 10.13
CA SER A 114 0.85 17.59 10.92
C SER A 114 -0.44 18.41 11.13
N SER A 115 -0.51 19.16 12.24
CA SER A 115 -1.55 20.15 12.50
C SER A 115 -1.57 21.29 11.47
N GLU A 116 -0.44 21.52 10.79
CA GLU A 116 -0.29 22.58 9.78
C GLU A 116 -0.75 22.15 8.38
N ALA A 117 -1.30 20.94 8.24
CA ALA A 117 -1.75 20.39 6.97
C ALA A 117 -2.83 21.25 6.29
N THR A 118 -2.53 21.75 5.10
CA THR A 118 -3.47 22.59 4.36
C THR A 118 -4.47 21.78 3.53
N ALA A 119 -5.55 22.41 3.08
CA ALA A 119 -6.47 21.79 2.11
C ALA A 119 -5.77 21.47 0.78
N ALA A 120 -4.76 22.24 0.39
CA ALA A 120 -3.97 22.00 -0.82
C ALA A 120 -3.09 20.75 -0.69
N ASP A 121 -2.53 20.50 0.49
CA ASP A 121 -1.78 19.26 0.77
C ASP A 121 -2.70 18.05 0.64
N LYS A 122 -3.87 18.09 1.29
CA LYS A 122 -4.88 17.01 1.23
C LYS A 122 -5.37 16.74 -0.20
N GLY A 123 -5.56 17.79 -1.01
CA GLY A 123 -5.90 17.66 -2.42
C GLY A 123 -4.76 17.03 -3.24
N SER A 124 -3.50 17.38 -2.92
CA SER A 124 -2.32 16.83 -3.59
C SER A 124 -2.13 15.34 -3.28
N ILE A 125 -2.38 14.90 -2.03
CA ILE A 125 -2.36 13.47 -1.66
C ILE A 125 -3.27 12.66 -2.56
N HIS A 126 -4.54 13.06 -2.68
CA HIS A 126 -5.50 12.33 -3.51
C HIS A 126 -5.06 12.24 -4.98
N ARG A 127 -4.53 13.35 -5.53
CA ARG A 127 -4.03 13.36 -6.91
C ARG A 127 -2.86 12.41 -7.11
N PHE A 128 -1.87 12.42 -6.20
CA PHE A 128 -0.75 11.50 -6.30
C PHE A 128 -1.21 10.05 -6.09
N ALA A 129 -2.09 9.81 -5.12
CA ALA A 129 -2.66 8.48 -4.85
C ALA A 129 -3.35 7.88 -6.08
N ASP A 130 -4.12 8.68 -6.84
CA ASP A 130 -4.69 8.26 -8.11
C ASP A 130 -3.59 7.88 -9.12
N GLN A 131 -2.58 8.74 -9.29
CA GLN A 131 -1.47 8.50 -10.24
C GLN A 131 -0.68 7.22 -9.94
N ILE A 132 -0.49 6.88 -8.66
CA ILE A 132 0.30 5.70 -8.26
C ILE A 132 -0.56 4.46 -8.00
N GLY A 133 -1.88 4.51 -8.24
CA GLY A 133 -2.75 3.34 -8.11
C GLY A 133 -3.14 2.98 -6.68
N MET A 134 -3.07 3.94 -5.75
CA MET A 134 -3.45 3.75 -4.35
C MET A 134 -4.95 3.93 -4.09
N THR A 135 -5.73 4.32 -5.11
CA THR A 135 -7.19 4.43 -5.05
C THR A 135 -7.85 3.48 -6.05
N PRO A 136 -9.14 3.14 -5.89
CA PRO A 136 -9.86 2.35 -6.88
C PRO A 136 -9.88 2.99 -8.29
N ALA A 137 -9.93 4.33 -8.35
CA ALA A 137 -9.85 5.05 -9.61
C ALA A 137 -8.43 4.94 -10.21
N GLY A 138 -7.40 5.10 -9.38
CA GLY A 138 -6.01 4.96 -9.78
C GLY A 138 -5.65 3.56 -10.25
N LEU A 139 -6.13 2.51 -9.57
CA LEU A 139 -5.97 1.11 -10.01
C LEU A 139 -6.53 0.94 -11.42
N LYS A 140 -7.75 1.43 -11.66
CA LYS A 140 -8.39 1.38 -12.97
C LYS A 140 -7.64 2.18 -14.04
N GLU A 141 -7.19 3.40 -13.72
CA GLU A 141 -6.46 4.27 -14.66
C GLU A 141 -5.12 3.65 -15.07
N ASN A 142 -4.45 2.97 -14.15
CA ASN A 142 -3.21 2.24 -14.41
C ASN A 142 -3.44 0.85 -15.05
N GLY A 143 -4.69 0.44 -15.24
CA GLY A 143 -5.00 -0.88 -15.78
C GLY A 143 -4.64 -2.02 -14.82
N TRP A 144 -4.70 -1.79 -13.51
CA TRP A 144 -4.36 -2.76 -12.47
C TRP A 144 -5.60 -3.26 -11.73
N ALA A 145 -5.51 -4.50 -11.25
CA ALA A 145 -6.42 -5.09 -10.29
C ALA A 145 -5.61 -5.86 -9.25
N ILE A 146 -5.96 -5.78 -7.96
CA ILE A 146 -5.30 -6.59 -6.94
C ILE A 146 -5.94 -7.99 -6.96
N ALA A 147 -5.13 -9.03 -7.13
CA ALA A 147 -5.59 -10.41 -7.12
C ALA A 147 -6.22 -10.76 -5.77
N ARG A 148 -7.20 -11.69 -5.75
CA ARG A 148 -7.71 -12.26 -4.50
C ARG A 148 -6.73 -13.32 -3.99
N ASN A 149 -6.42 -13.28 -2.70
CA ASN A 149 -5.51 -14.24 -2.07
C ASN A 149 -6.21 -15.58 -1.77
N GLU A 150 -6.63 -16.32 -2.79
CA GLU A 150 -7.32 -17.61 -2.62
C GLU A 150 -6.42 -18.69 -1.98
N VAL A 151 -5.10 -18.52 -2.03
CA VAL A 151 -4.11 -19.48 -1.48
C VAL A 151 -3.84 -19.20 0.00
N GLY A 152 -3.74 -17.94 0.41
CA GLY A 152 -3.60 -17.53 1.80
C GLY A 152 -4.82 -17.91 2.64
N GLU A 153 -6.01 -17.77 2.09
CA GLU A 153 -7.26 -18.24 2.73
C GLU A 153 -7.23 -19.75 2.97
N LYS A 154 -6.88 -20.55 1.95
CA LYS A 154 -6.78 -22.02 2.09
C LYS A 154 -5.64 -22.48 3.00
N ALA A 155 -4.54 -21.74 3.05
CA ALA A 155 -3.42 -22.03 3.95
C ALA A 155 -3.78 -21.74 5.41
N ALA A 156 -4.48 -20.63 5.67
CA ALA A 156 -5.01 -20.28 6.99
C ALA A 156 -6.08 -21.28 7.46
N GLU A 157 -6.97 -21.73 6.55
CA GLU A 157 -7.92 -22.80 6.82
C GLU A 157 -7.21 -24.11 7.21
N LYS A 158 -6.21 -24.56 6.44
CA LYS A 158 -5.43 -25.76 6.77
C LYS A 158 -4.68 -25.66 8.10
N GLN A 159 -4.14 -24.48 8.43
CA GLN A 159 -3.46 -24.27 9.72
C GLN A 159 -4.44 -24.30 10.89
N ASN A 160 -5.64 -23.72 10.73
CA ASN A 160 -6.70 -23.80 11.74
C ASN A 160 -7.24 -25.22 11.91
N GLU A 161 -7.42 -25.98 10.82
CA GLU A 161 -7.82 -27.39 10.88
C GLU A 161 -6.75 -28.25 11.57
N ALA A 162 -5.46 -28.03 11.28
CA ALA A 162 -4.36 -28.74 11.91
C ALA A 162 -4.22 -28.40 13.42
N ALA A 163 -4.55 -27.18 13.83
CA ALA A 163 -4.54 -26.76 15.22
C ALA A 163 -5.75 -27.30 16.02
N GLN A 164 -6.87 -27.58 15.35
CA GLN A 164 -8.10 -28.11 15.96
C GLN A 164 -8.21 -29.64 15.92
N ALA A 165 -7.35 -30.33 15.17
CA ALA A 165 -7.34 -31.78 15.13
C ALA A 165 -6.95 -32.36 16.50
N PRO A 166 -7.72 -33.31 17.07
CA PRO A 166 -7.39 -33.93 18.34
C PRO A 166 -6.05 -34.68 18.20
N GLN A 167 -5.07 -34.31 19.02
CA GLN A 167 -3.79 -35.02 19.04
C GLN A 167 -4.03 -36.44 19.56
N SER A 168 -4.00 -37.42 18.67
CA SER A 168 -3.96 -38.84 19.06
C SER A 168 -2.71 -39.06 19.90
N SER A 169 -2.91 -39.11 21.21
CA SER A 169 -1.82 -39.31 22.15
C SER A 169 -1.22 -40.69 21.90
N ALA A 170 0.09 -40.85 22.09
CA ALA A 170 0.78 -42.13 21.91
C ALA A 170 0.18 -43.28 22.75
N ARG A 171 -0.66 -42.98 23.74
CA ARG A 171 -1.41 -43.95 24.56
C ARG A 171 -2.58 -44.61 23.83
N ASP A 172 -3.20 -43.95 22.84
CA ASP A 172 -4.28 -44.56 22.04
C ASP A 172 -3.78 -45.65 21.07
N ARG A 173 -2.47 -45.65 20.77
CA ARG A 173 -1.84 -46.64 19.87
C ARG A 173 -1.41 -47.93 20.56
N MET A 174 -1.68 -48.08 21.87
CA MET A 174 -1.29 -49.25 22.64
C MET A 174 -2.51 -50.02 23.15
N THR A 175 -3.44 -50.37 22.26
CA THR A 175 -4.41 -51.43 22.52
C THR A 175 -3.75 -52.79 22.28
N VAL A 176 -3.39 -53.44 23.38
CA VAL A 176 -2.81 -54.79 23.43
C VAL A 176 -3.81 -55.80 22.85
N VAL A 177 -3.40 -56.52 21.81
CA VAL A 177 -4.06 -57.75 21.35
C VAL A 177 -3.77 -58.84 22.38
N ASN A 178 -4.72 -59.13 23.27
CA ASN A 178 -4.69 -60.38 24.03
C ASN A 178 -5.25 -61.49 23.13
N GLY A 179 -4.37 -62.07 22.32
CA GLY A 179 -4.60 -63.32 21.60
C GLY A 179 -4.48 -64.52 22.55
N GLY A 180 -5.50 -65.37 22.54
CA GLY A 180 -5.63 -66.55 23.39
C GLY A 180 -4.55 -67.61 23.16
N GLY A 181 -4.18 -68.29 24.25
CA GLY A 181 -3.42 -69.53 24.25
C GLY A 181 -4.36 -70.71 24.46
N GLU A 182 -4.21 -71.71 23.58
CA GLU A 182 -4.93 -72.98 23.56
C GLU A 182 -4.66 -73.86 24.79
N GLY A 183 -5.68 -74.67 25.13
CA GLY A 183 -5.65 -75.84 26.01
C GLY A 183 -6.91 -76.65 25.80
#